data_AF-A0A839NLI1-F1
#
_entry.id   AF-A0A839NLI1-F1
#
_cell.length_a   1.000
_cell.length_b   1.000
_cell.length_c   1.000
_cell.angle_alpha   90.00
_cell.angle_beta   90.00
_cell.angle_gamma   90.00
#
_symmetry.space_group_name_H-M   'P 1'
#
loop_
_entity.id
_entity.type
_entity.pdbx_description
1 polymer ?
#
loop_
_entity_poly.entity_id
_entity_poly.type
_entity_poly.pdbx_seq_one_letter_code
_entity_poly.pdbx_strand_id
1 'polypeptide(L)'
;MNFKTIILLILVVIITIFFMQNTAPVEFWFFGKHIFALSSIIAITLFIGIIIGGILLRPKKRKTEVIQVNPANPSEIEQSSVPNSTLSNEDRDYIS
;
A
#
# COMPACT_ATOMS: atom_id res chain seq x y z
N MET A 1 -18.55 13.60 -1.83
CA MET A 1 -17.24 13.84 -1.19
C MET A 1 -17.33 13.41 0.25
N ASN A 2 -16.38 12.60 0.73
CA ASN A 2 -16.33 12.26 2.16
C ASN A 2 -15.71 13.43 2.92
N PHE A 3 -16.07 13.62 4.20
CA PHE A 3 -15.48 14.65 5.07
C PHE A 3 -13.94 14.59 5.08
N LYS A 4 -13.39 13.37 4.99
CA LYS A 4 -11.96 13.10 4.84
C LYS A 4 -11.35 13.78 3.60
N THR A 5 -12.06 13.80 2.48
CA THR A 5 -11.62 14.45 1.24
C THR A 5 -11.60 15.97 1.37
N ILE A 6 -12.59 16.56 2.05
CA ILE A 6 -12.59 18.02 2.33
C ILE A 6 -11.39 18.40 3.19
N ILE A 7 -11.12 17.66 4.26
CA ILE A 7 -9.97 17.92 5.14
C ILE A 7 -8.65 17.83 4.35
N LEU A 8 -8.50 16.80 3.53
CA LEU A 8 -7.32 16.61 2.68
C LEU A 8 -7.15 17.81 1.72
N LEU A 9 -8.24 18.27 1.10
CA LEU A 9 -8.19 19.39 0.17
C LEU A 9 -7.74 20.69 0.86
N ILE A 10 -8.30 20.98 2.04
CA ILE A 10 -7.91 22.15 2.85
C ILE A 10 -6.42 22.08 3.19
N LEU A 11 -5.94 20.91 3.62
CA LEU A 11 -4.52 20.69 3.93
C LEU A 11 -3.63 20.98 2.72
N VAL A 12 -3.99 20.48 1.54
CA VAL A 12 -3.24 20.72 0.29
C VAL A 12 -3.20 22.20 -0.05
N VAL A 13 -4.32 22.92 0.08
CA VAL A 13 -4.37 24.36 -0.20
C VAL A 13 -3.46 25.13 0.76
N ILE A 14 -3.51 24.84 2.06
CA ILE A 14 -2.65 25.49 3.07
C ILE A 14 -1.16 25.25 2.76
N ILE A 15 -0.79 24.00 2.49
CA ILE A 15 0.58 23.64 2.12
C ILE A 15 1.02 24.42 0.87
N THR A 16 0.17 24.49 -0.15
CA THR A 16 0.47 25.21 -1.39
C THR A 16 0.70 26.70 -1.14
N ILE A 17 -0.15 27.35 -0.33
CA ILE A 17 0.01 28.76 0.03
C ILE A 17 1.32 28.97 0.81
N PHE A 18 1.65 28.07 1.75
CA PHE A 18 2.89 28.14 2.52
C PHE A 18 4.12 28.10 1.61
N PHE A 19 4.13 27.21 0.61
CA PHE A 19 5.20 27.13 -0.37
C PHE A 19 5.30 28.39 -1.25
N MET A 20 4.17 28.96 -1.66
CA MET A 20 4.13 30.16 -2.50
C MET A 20 4.56 31.43 -1.76
N GLN A 21 4.17 31.58 -0.49
CA GLN A 21 4.52 32.76 0.29
C GLN A 21 5.96 32.75 0.80
N ASN A 22 6.55 31.58 1.01
CA ASN A 22 7.91 31.46 1.54
C ASN A 22 8.97 31.28 0.44
N THR A 23 9.09 32.25 -0.46
CA THR A 23 10.00 32.20 -1.63
C THR A 23 11.34 32.89 -1.39
N ALA A 24 12.01 32.55 -0.28
CA ALA A 24 13.36 33.05 -0.02
C ALA A 24 14.33 32.57 -1.12
N PRO A 25 15.11 33.49 -1.75
CA PRO A 25 16.07 33.11 -2.78
C PRO A 25 17.25 32.37 -2.16
N VAL A 26 17.63 31.25 -2.77
CA VAL A 26 18.80 30.47 -2.40
C VAL A 26 19.62 30.22 -3.65
N GLU A 27 20.91 30.50 -3.53
CA GLU A 27 21.88 30.27 -4.60
C GLU A 27 22.30 28.80 -4.57
N PHE A 28 22.10 28.13 -5.70
CA PHE A 28 22.64 26.80 -5.92
C PHE A 28 23.74 26.85 -6.97
N TRP A 29 24.86 26.19 -6.66
CA TRP A 29 25.95 25.97 -7.58
C TRP A 29 25.89 24.54 -8.11
N PHE A 30 24.93 24.28 -8.97
CA PHE A 30 24.78 23.00 -9.68
C PHE A 30 24.48 23.33 -11.14
N PHE A 31 25.36 22.92 -12.07
CA PHE A 31 25.31 23.30 -13.49
C PHE A 31 25.26 24.84 -13.74
N GLY A 32 26.00 25.62 -12.95
CA GLY A 32 26.04 27.09 -13.02
C GLY A 32 25.47 27.76 -11.77
N LYS A 33 25.53 29.10 -11.71
CA LYS A 33 24.88 29.88 -10.64
C LYS A 33 23.41 30.08 -11.00
N HIS A 34 22.53 29.44 -10.25
CA HIS A 34 21.09 29.60 -10.42
C HIS A 34 20.47 30.02 -9.09
N ILE A 35 19.52 30.96 -9.17
CA ILE A 35 18.76 31.44 -8.02
C ILE A 35 17.40 30.77 -8.06
N PHE A 36 17.12 29.97 -7.04
CA PHE A 36 15.84 29.29 -6.89
C PHE A 36 15.19 29.70 -5.57
N ALA A 37 13.86 29.66 -5.50
CA ALA A 37 13.16 29.81 -4.24
C ALA A 37 13.35 28.55 -3.38
N LEU A 38 13.76 28.69 -2.12
CA LEU A 38 13.97 27.58 -1.19
C LEU A 38 12.76 26.64 -1.10
N SER A 39 11.56 27.22 -1.16
CA SER A 39 10.30 26.50 -1.20
C SER A 39 10.20 25.53 -2.39
N SER A 40 10.72 25.89 -3.56
CA SER A 40 10.71 25.03 -4.74
C SER A 40 11.57 23.78 -4.55
N ILE A 41 12.78 23.92 -3.97
CA ILE A 41 13.65 22.77 -3.68
C ILE A 41 13.00 21.84 -2.65
N ILE A 42 12.43 22.40 -1.58
CA ILE A 42 11.76 21.61 -0.55
C ILE A 42 10.56 20.85 -1.14
N ALA A 43 9.77 21.50 -2.01
CA ALA A 43 8.64 20.86 -2.66
C ALA A 43 9.06 19.69 -3.56
N ILE A 44 10.11 19.89 -4.37
CA ILE A 44 10.65 18.84 -5.25
C ILE A 44 11.20 17.68 -4.44
N THR A 45 11.96 17.97 -3.38
CA THR A 45 12.55 16.94 -2.51
C THR A 45 11.47 16.15 -1.76
N LEU A 46 10.44 16.84 -1.25
CA LEU A 46 9.27 16.22 -0.63
C LEU A 46 8.54 15.31 -1.62
N PHE A 47 8.32 15.79 -2.86
CA PHE A 47 7.64 15.02 -3.91
C PHE A 47 8.40 13.73 -4.25
N ILE A 48 9.72 13.82 -4.40
CA ILE A 48 10.60 12.67 -4.61
C ILE A 48 10.53 11.71 -3.42
N GLY A 49 10.56 12.25 -2.20
CA GLY A 49 10.41 11.47 -0.96
C GLY A 49 9.07 10.72 -0.89
N ILE A 50 7.97 11.34 -1.32
CA ILE A 50 6.65 10.70 -1.40
C ILE A 50 6.64 9.57 -2.42
N ILE A 51 7.25 9.75 -3.60
CA ILE A 51 7.36 8.70 -4.61
C ILE A 51 8.14 7.50 -4.06
N ILE A 52 9.33 7.75 -3.51
CA ILE A 52 10.19 6.71 -2.94
C ILE A 52 9.50 6.02 -1.77
N GLY A 53 8.93 6.79 -0.85
CA GLY A 53 8.17 6.30 0.29
C GLY A 53 6.96 5.46 -0.14
N GLY A 54 6.22 5.90 -1.16
CA GLY A 54 5.09 5.16 -1.72
C GLY A 54 5.49 3.82 -2.35
N ILE A 55 6.64 3.77 -3.02
CA ILE A 55 7.21 2.52 -3.56
C ILE A 55 7.62 1.58 -2.41
N LEU A 56 8.24 2.13 -1.36
CA LEU A 56 8.74 1.34 -0.23
C LEU A 56 7.61 0.83 0.67
N LEU A 57 6.53 1.60 0.81
CA LEU A 57 5.32 1.22 1.53
C LEU A 57 4.44 0.22 0.76
N ARG A 58 4.82 -0.17 -0.46
CA ARG A 58 4.04 -1.09 -1.29
C ARG A 58 3.79 -2.38 -0.50
N PRO A 59 2.53 -2.68 -0.10
CA PRO A 59 2.24 -3.88 0.68
C PRO A 59 2.62 -5.08 -0.16
N LYS A 60 3.57 -5.88 0.33
CA LYS A 60 3.95 -7.15 -0.29
C LYS A 60 2.68 -8.00 -0.34
N LYS A 61 2.19 -8.30 -1.56
CA LYS A 61 1.05 -9.20 -1.74
C LYS A 61 1.40 -10.49 -1.01
N ARG A 62 0.65 -10.81 0.05
CA ARG A 62 0.73 -12.14 0.66
C ARG A 62 0.41 -13.10 -0.48
N LYS A 63 1.33 -14.03 -0.75
CA LYS A 63 1.02 -15.16 -1.62
C LYS A 63 -0.08 -15.92 -0.88
N THR A 64 -1.33 -15.73 -1.28
CA THR A 64 -2.34 -16.74 -0.99
C THR A 64 -1.80 -18.00 -1.65
N GLU A 65 -1.40 -18.98 -0.86
CA GLU A 65 -1.04 -20.29 -1.37
C GLU A 65 -2.29 -20.85 -2.05
N VAL A 66 -2.37 -20.66 -3.37
CA VAL A 66 -3.31 -21.39 -4.19
C VAL A 66 -2.75 -22.80 -4.24
N ILE A 67 -3.33 -23.68 -3.43
CA ILE A 67 -3.12 -25.12 -3.49
C ILE A 67 -3.40 -25.51 -4.95
N GLN A 68 -2.34 -25.74 -5.73
CA GLN A 68 -2.46 -26.28 -7.08
C GLN A 68 -2.88 -27.74 -6.94
N VAL A 69 -4.18 -28.00 -7.05
CA VAL A 69 -4.67 -29.36 -7.24
C VAL A 69 -4.28 -29.79 -8.66
N ASN A 70 -3.33 -30.72 -8.73
CA ASN A 70 -2.89 -31.36 -9.96
C ASN A 70 -4.03 -32.26 -10.49
N PRO A 71 -4.58 -32.06 -11.70
CA PRO A 71 -5.73 -32.81 -12.21
C PRO A 71 -5.34 -34.17 -12.83
N ALA A 72 -4.45 -34.93 -12.17
CA ALA A 72 -3.87 -36.16 -12.72
C ALA A 72 -4.28 -37.46 -12.00
N ASN A 73 -5.24 -37.42 -11.07
CA ASN A 73 -5.70 -38.66 -10.42
C ASN A 73 -7.24 -38.64 -10.23
N PRO A 74 -8.01 -39.44 -10.98
CA PRO A 74 -9.48 -39.46 -10.87
C PRO A 74 -10.00 -40.32 -9.72
N SER A 75 -9.15 -40.76 -8.79
CA SER A 75 -9.51 -41.72 -7.74
C SER A 75 -9.87 -41.10 -6.37
N GLU A 76 -9.96 -39.78 -6.25
CA GLU A 76 -10.18 -39.13 -4.94
C GLU A 76 -11.42 -38.20 -4.89
N ILE A 77 -12.33 -38.33 -5.86
CA ILE A 77 -13.58 -37.54 -5.92
C ILE A 77 -14.74 -38.28 -5.23
N GLU A 78 -14.51 -38.85 -4.04
CA GLU A 78 -15.60 -39.32 -3.17
C GLU A 78 -15.21 -39.16 -1.70
N GLN A 79 -15.02 -37.91 -1.25
CA GLN A 79 -15.11 -37.54 0.18
C GLN A 79 -15.08 -36.02 0.33
N SER A 80 -16.09 -35.35 -0.19
CA SER A 80 -16.26 -33.90 -0.01
C SER A 80 -17.70 -33.57 0.35
N SER A 81 -18.17 -34.14 1.47
CA SER A 81 -19.41 -33.67 2.12
C SER A 81 -19.46 -34.08 3.59
N VAL A 82 -18.44 -33.74 4.38
CA VAL A 82 -18.62 -33.70 5.84
C VAL A 82 -18.28 -32.29 6.32
N PRO A 83 -19.28 -31.51 6.77
CA PRO A 83 -19.02 -30.20 7.33
C PRO A 83 -18.14 -30.38 8.57
N ASN A 84 -17.16 -29.49 8.73
CA ASN A 84 -16.21 -29.41 9.83
C ASN A 84 -16.77 -29.97 11.14
N SER A 85 -16.47 -31.24 11.39
CA SER A 85 -16.87 -31.92 12.61
C SER A 85 -15.77 -31.67 13.62
N THR A 86 -16.07 -30.88 14.65
CA THR A 86 -15.22 -30.58 15.82
C THR A 86 -14.91 -31.82 16.67
N LEU A 87 -15.35 -33.01 16.24
CA LEU A 87 -15.16 -34.26 16.97
C LEU A 87 -13.81 -34.91 16.64
N SER A 88 -13.20 -35.50 17.68
CA SER A 88 -11.97 -36.31 17.55
C SER A 88 -12.23 -37.51 16.66
N ASN A 89 -11.18 -38.07 16.06
CA ASN A 89 -11.28 -39.28 15.24
C ASN A 89 -11.91 -40.45 16.02
N GLU A 90 -11.64 -40.53 17.33
CA GLU A 90 -12.19 -41.58 18.22
C GLU A 90 -13.70 -41.44 18.47
N ASP A 91 -14.25 -40.22 18.43
CA ASP A 91 -15.68 -39.98 18.66
C ASP A 91 -16.54 -40.38 17.45
N ARG A 92 -15.93 -40.50 16.27
CA ARG A 92 -16.63 -40.80 15.00
C ARG A 92 -17.06 -42.25 14.91
N ASP A 93 -16.31 -43.17 15.52
CA ASP A 93 -16.58 -44.61 15.47
C ASP A 93 -17.79 -45.01 16.34
N TYR A 94 -18.27 -44.13 17.21
CA TYR A 94 -19.44 -44.39 18.07
C TYR A 94 -20.80 -44.07 17.42
N ILE A 95 -20.80 -43.34 16.29
CA ILE A 95 -22.03 -42.90 15.61
C ILE A 95 -22.25 -43.57 14.25
N SER A 96 -21.39 -44.52 13.86
CA SER A 96 -21.55 -45.35 12.66
C SER A 96 -22.39 -46.60 12.90
#